data_AF-A0A1G7N5M9-F1
#
_entry.id   AF-A0A1G7N5M9-F1
#
_cell.length_a   1.000
_cell.length_b   1.000
_cell.length_c   1.000
_cell.angle_alpha   90.00
_cell.angle_beta   90.00
_cell.angle_gamma   90.00
#
_symmetry.space_group_name_H-M   'P 1'
#
loop_
_entity.id
_entity.type
_entity.pdbx_description
1 polymer ?
#
loop_
_entity_poly.entity_id
_entity_poly.type
_entity_poly.pdbx_seq_one_letter_code
_entity_poly.pdbx_strand_id
1 'polypeptide(L)'
;MADWNDLHQTRGLDEVRRQLNAALEAANDGHLSPVPSGWEPPAPAVAAASGGAGEGQEWTEVALHQRFALLEGEKKVFDLVKRKIINWGAFEALVTKAKARDWLDRDDKKLIDAEEARHQVAEVKLSHKLKGERGTIGMAPTERYVYLDGTQDIWDRQLKQRLPSRAVQLALGDAWSLWVNSPDRRQVPYDRLVFDPSMTLDPSEYINTFEGLPLTPIDDPERCKCIRYLIDWLCSFDKDAMHWLTCWLAYPLQHMGAKLDTAVLAHSTIEGSGKSLLLSDIMGEVYGAYGATVGQTQLESNWNQWQESKLWGVFEEVVSRDQRYNQVGKIKHMITGKTMQVEAKFMNGWEQANYMNAAFLSNEIMPWPISEHDRRMLVIWPEKTLPPEASKQLGQELINGGVAAFYHYLLSYDTGDFDERTRPPKTKARERLVALSRSAWENFLVAWREGLLGVPFTVARTQDVHDLFLEWCSKNREHAMSETKFSLFLSTQVPKSAQQLGWYDMEERRKRSMFFLPDPPGDLDLSDGKALGAAVKAFRDAAFEADWNPLGWDKCKGWMKPMGGSPTDD
;
A
#
# COMPACT_ATOMS: atom_id res chain seq x y z
N MET A 1 -7.32 -33.93 16.71
CA MET A 1 -7.21 -33.62 18.15
C MET A 1 -8.17 -32.48 18.40
N ALA A 2 -9.21 -32.70 19.23
CA ALA A 2 -10.10 -31.62 19.65
C ALA A 2 -9.27 -30.60 20.44
N ASP A 3 -9.51 -29.31 20.23
CA ASP A 3 -8.74 -28.29 20.93
C ASP A 3 -9.16 -28.22 22.42
N TRP A 4 -8.40 -27.49 23.23
CA TRP A 4 -8.69 -27.39 24.67
C TRP A 4 -10.02 -26.68 24.97
N ASN A 5 -10.54 -25.86 24.05
CA ASN A 5 -11.85 -25.22 24.17
C ASN A 5 -12.98 -26.24 23.96
N ASP A 6 -12.84 -27.14 22.99
CA ASP A 6 -13.79 -28.23 22.74
C ASP A 6 -13.85 -29.20 23.93
N LEU A 7 -12.69 -29.52 24.53
CA LEU A 7 -12.61 -30.38 25.72
C LEU A 7 -13.22 -29.70 26.96
N HIS A 8 -13.00 -28.40 27.14
CA HIS A 8 -13.63 -27.62 28.19
C HIS A 8 -15.15 -27.62 28.06
N GLN A 9 -15.69 -27.34 26.86
CA GLN A 9 -17.13 -27.29 26.65
C GLN A 9 -17.82 -28.64 26.88
N THR A 10 -17.14 -29.75 26.57
CA THR A 10 -17.75 -31.08 26.63
C THR A 10 -17.55 -31.79 27.96
N ARG A 11 -16.43 -31.54 28.67
CA ARG A 11 -16.05 -32.30 29.88
C ARG A 11 -15.65 -31.45 31.08
N GLY A 12 -15.73 -30.13 30.96
CA GLY A 12 -15.46 -29.19 32.04
C GLY A 12 -13.97 -28.93 32.28
N LEU A 13 -13.69 -27.89 33.06
CA LEU A 13 -12.33 -27.40 33.32
C LEU A 13 -11.46 -28.40 34.09
N ASP A 14 -12.08 -29.29 34.88
CA ASP A 14 -11.34 -30.27 35.68
C ASP A 14 -10.64 -31.32 34.80
N GLU A 15 -11.27 -31.72 33.70
CA GLU A 15 -10.68 -32.68 32.77
C GLU A 15 -9.56 -32.05 31.94
N VAL A 16 -9.71 -30.77 31.55
CA VAL A 16 -8.64 -29.98 30.92
C VAL A 16 -7.45 -29.86 31.87
N ARG A 17 -7.69 -29.52 33.14
CA ARG A 17 -6.64 -29.41 34.16
C ARG A 17 -5.92 -30.74 34.38
N ARG A 18 -6.65 -31.85 34.42
CA ARG A 18 -6.07 -33.19 34.57
C ARG A 18 -5.11 -33.53 33.43
N GLN A 19 -5.50 -33.25 32.18
CA GLN A 19 -4.67 -33.53 31.02
C GLN A 19 -3.46 -32.59 30.92
N LEU A 20 -3.63 -31.32 31.30
CA LEU A 20 -2.53 -30.35 31.36
C LEU A 20 -1.50 -30.74 32.42
N ASN A 21 -1.94 -31.16 33.61
CA ASN A 21 -1.07 -31.62 34.69
C ASN A 21 -0.33 -32.91 34.31
N ALA A 22 -1.01 -33.86 33.65
CA ALA A 22 -0.36 -35.07 33.16
C ALA A 22 0.71 -34.77 32.10
N ALA A 23 0.47 -33.78 31.23
CA ALA A 23 1.47 -33.33 30.26
C ALA A 23 2.66 -32.61 30.94
N LEU A 24 2.40 -31.86 32.02
CA LEU A 24 3.42 -31.20 32.84
C LEU A 24 4.27 -32.21 33.61
N GLU A 25 3.65 -33.25 34.17
CA GLU A 25 4.35 -34.35 34.85
C GLU A 25 5.20 -35.14 33.86
N ALA A 26 4.67 -35.46 32.67
CA ALA A 26 5.43 -36.12 31.61
C ALA A 26 6.60 -35.26 31.10
N ALA A 27 6.49 -33.93 31.13
CA ALA A 27 7.58 -33.02 30.80
C ALA A 27 8.64 -32.93 31.93
N ASN A 28 8.27 -33.18 33.18
CA ASN A 28 9.16 -33.19 34.33
C ASN A 28 9.91 -34.52 34.54
N ASP A 29 9.44 -35.63 33.96
CA ASP A 29 10.11 -36.95 34.01
C ASP A 29 11.29 -37.10 33.02
N GLY A 30 11.57 -36.08 32.23
CA GLY A 30 12.78 -35.99 31.39
C GLY A 30 14.04 -35.66 32.19
N HIS A 31 14.65 -36.66 32.83
CA HIS A 31 16.00 -36.66 33.40
C HIS A 31 16.42 -35.40 34.20
N LEU A 32 15.95 -35.30 35.44
CA LEU A 32 16.67 -34.59 36.50
C LEU A 32 17.42 -35.61 37.37
N SER A 33 18.75 -35.50 37.41
CA SER A 33 19.58 -36.23 38.38
C SER A 33 19.31 -35.75 39.82
N PRO A 34 19.43 -36.62 40.83
CA PRO A 34 18.94 -36.35 42.18
C PRO A 34 19.79 -35.29 42.90
N VAL A 35 19.11 -34.53 43.78
CA VAL A 35 19.68 -33.54 44.69
C VAL A 35 20.58 -34.23 45.73
N PRO A 36 21.86 -33.86 45.89
CA PRO A 36 22.63 -34.21 47.07
C PRO A 36 22.36 -33.18 48.19
N SER A 37 21.83 -33.66 49.31
CA SER A 37 21.93 -32.97 50.59
C SER A 37 23.37 -33.00 51.09
N GLY A 38 23.98 -31.85 51.35
CA GLY A 38 25.31 -31.74 51.97
C GLY A 38 26.07 -30.53 51.45
N TRP A 39 26.08 -29.44 52.21
CA TRP A 39 26.95 -28.30 51.93
C TRP A 39 28.32 -28.54 52.57
N GLU A 40 29.32 -28.85 51.74
CA GLU A 40 30.74 -28.62 52.03
C GLU A 40 31.24 -27.46 51.16
N PRO A 41 32.12 -26.58 51.69
CA PRO A 41 32.60 -25.43 50.94
C PRO A 41 33.50 -25.91 49.78
N PRO A 42 33.40 -25.29 48.59
CA PRO A 42 34.17 -25.72 47.44
C PRO A 42 35.67 -25.46 47.64
N ALA A 43 36.49 -26.41 47.19
CA ALA A 43 37.90 -26.16 46.88
C ALA A 43 37.98 -25.06 45.80
N PRO A 44 39.02 -24.20 45.83
CA PRO A 44 39.13 -23.08 44.91
C PRO A 44 39.07 -23.55 43.45
N ALA A 45 38.26 -22.87 42.65
CA ALA A 45 38.03 -23.19 41.26
C ALA A 45 39.34 -23.24 40.47
N VAL A 46 39.63 -24.41 39.91
CA VAL A 46 40.61 -24.57 38.84
C VAL A 46 40.04 -23.84 37.63
N ALA A 47 40.75 -22.80 37.19
CA ALA A 47 40.43 -22.05 35.99
C ALA A 47 40.24 -23.02 34.81
N ALA A 48 39.15 -22.83 34.05
CA ALA A 48 38.97 -23.46 32.77
C ALA A 48 40.17 -23.07 31.89
N ALA A 49 41.07 -24.02 31.68
CA ALA A 49 42.14 -23.91 30.72
C ALA A 49 41.49 -23.89 29.32
N SER A 50 41.20 -22.69 28.81
CA SER A 50 41.19 -22.48 27.37
C SER A 50 42.55 -22.96 26.88
N GLY A 51 42.57 -24.06 26.13
CA GLY A 51 43.79 -24.69 25.63
C GLY A 51 44.65 -23.69 24.87
N GLY A 52 45.61 -23.08 25.56
CA GLY A 52 46.84 -22.56 25.00
C GLY A 52 47.92 -23.52 25.46
N ALA A 53 48.34 -24.42 24.59
CA ALA A 53 49.61 -25.11 24.77
C ALA A 53 50.70 -24.03 24.81
N GLY A 54 51.11 -23.67 26.01
CA GLY A 54 52.28 -22.81 26.25
C GLY A 54 53.53 -23.64 26.08
N GLU A 55 53.82 -24.11 24.86
CA GLU A 55 55.20 -24.35 24.49
C GLU A 55 55.89 -22.99 24.52
N GLY A 56 56.94 -22.85 25.33
CA GLY A 56 57.74 -21.63 25.38
C GLY A 56 58.30 -21.34 24.00
N GLN A 57 57.64 -20.44 23.27
CA GLN A 57 58.05 -20.08 21.92
C GLN A 57 59.39 -19.35 22.02
N GLU A 58 60.47 -20.00 21.59
CA GLU A 58 61.78 -19.35 21.52
C GLU A 58 61.74 -18.22 20.48
N TRP A 59 61.85 -16.99 20.98
CA TRP A 59 61.88 -15.80 20.14
C TRP A 59 63.28 -15.59 19.55
N THR A 60 63.41 -15.74 18.24
CA THR A 60 64.60 -15.29 17.50
C THR A 60 64.48 -13.80 17.18
N GLU A 61 65.62 -13.10 17.00
CA GLU A 61 65.63 -11.67 16.66
C GLU A 61 64.83 -11.35 15.38
N VAL A 62 64.95 -12.24 14.38
CA VAL A 62 64.20 -12.12 13.11
C VAL A 62 62.69 -12.24 13.34
N ALA A 63 62.25 -13.18 14.18
CA ALA A 63 60.84 -13.37 14.49
C ALA A 63 60.26 -12.18 15.25
N LEU A 64 61.03 -11.57 16.16
CA LEU A 64 60.61 -10.36 16.89
C LEU A 64 60.43 -9.18 15.93
N HIS A 65 61.39 -8.96 15.05
CA HIS A 65 61.34 -7.87 14.08
C HIS A 65 60.22 -8.05 13.04
N GLN A 66 59.94 -9.29 12.63
CA GLN A 66 58.84 -9.57 11.71
C GLN A 66 57.47 -9.34 12.34
N ARG A 67 57.29 -9.72 13.61
CA ARG A 67 55.98 -9.82 14.27
C ARG A 67 55.56 -8.57 15.05
N PHE A 68 56.49 -7.78 15.56
CA PHE A 68 56.16 -6.68 16.45
C PHE A 68 56.51 -5.31 15.84
N ALA A 69 55.70 -4.31 16.15
CA ALA A 69 55.94 -2.91 15.82
C ALA A 69 55.78 -2.03 17.07
N LEU A 70 56.61 -1.01 17.24
CA LEU A 70 56.50 -0.05 18.34
C LEU A 70 55.41 0.99 17.99
N LEU A 71 54.56 1.34 18.95
CA LEU A 71 53.59 2.43 18.76
C LEU A 71 54.31 3.79 18.79
N GLU A 72 54.06 4.63 17.81
CA GLU A 72 54.61 5.98 17.78
C GLU A 72 54.11 6.80 18.98
N GLY A 73 55.05 7.46 19.68
CA GLY A 73 54.74 8.29 20.86
C GLY A 73 54.38 7.53 22.14
N GLU A 74 54.27 6.20 22.13
CA GLU A 74 53.88 5.40 23.29
C GLU A 74 54.84 4.25 23.61
N LYS A 75 55.06 3.95 24.90
CA LYS A 75 55.78 2.74 25.33
C LYS A 75 54.89 1.49 25.26
N LYS A 76 54.38 1.17 24.07
CA LYS A 76 53.55 -0.01 23.79
C LYS A 76 53.98 -0.66 22.48
N VAL A 77 53.73 -1.95 22.37
CA VAL A 77 54.13 -2.76 21.21
C VAL A 77 52.88 -3.38 20.60
N PHE A 78 52.76 -3.32 19.28
CA PHE A 78 51.70 -3.96 18.51
C PHE A 78 52.16 -5.32 17.98
N ASP A 79 51.41 -6.38 18.28
CA ASP A 79 51.59 -7.70 17.64
C ASP A 79 50.88 -7.69 16.29
N LEU A 80 51.64 -7.65 15.18
CA LEU A 80 51.14 -7.62 13.81
C LEU A 80 50.36 -8.89 13.43
N VAL A 81 50.63 -10.01 14.10
CA VAL A 81 49.98 -11.30 13.84
C VAL A 81 48.70 -11.42 14.65
N LYS A 82 48.75 -11.11 15.95
CA LYS A 82 47.57 -11.19 16.83
C LYS A 82 46.68 -9.94 16.79
N ARG A 83 47.12 -8.87 16.12
CA ARG A 83 46.50 -7.53 16.08
C ARG A 83 46.10 -7.07 17.49
N LYS A 84 47.07 -7.02 18.41
CA LYS A 84 46.89 -6.63 19.81
C LYS A 84 47.95 -5.63 20.25
N ILE A 85 47.53 -4.63 21.02
CA ILE A 85 48.44 -3.73 21.71
C ILE A 85 48.85 -4.37 23.04
N ILE A 86 50.16 -4.46 23.26
CA ILE A 86 50.83 -5.04 24.43
C ILE A 86 51.56 -3.90 25.15
N ASN A 87 51.40 -3.81 26.47
CA ASN A 87 52.18 -2.85 27.25
C ASN A 87 53.65 -3.29 27.31
N TRP A 88 54.57 -2.35 27.52
CA TRP A 88 56.00 -2.67 27.52
C TRP A 88 56.38 -3.77 28.53
N GLY A 89 55.80 -3.75 29.74
CA GLY A 89 56.08 -4.77 30.76
C GLY A 89 55.64 -6.18 30.37
N ALA A 90 54.50 -6.34 29.70
CA ALA A 90 54.05 -7.65 29.21
C ALA A 90 54.85 -8.09 27.98
N PHE A 91 55.35 -7.16 27.16
CA PHE A 91 56.27 -7.48 26.08
C PHE A 91 57.61 -7.99 26.63
N GLU A 92 58.19 -7.33 27.63
CA GLU A 92 59.39 -7.81 28.33
C GLU A 92 59.20 -9.20 28.95
N ALA A 93 58.02 -9.46 29.52
CA ALA A 93 57.68 -10.77 30.07
C ALA A 93 57.53 -11.85 28.98
N LEU A 94 57.10 -11.48 27.78
CA LEU A 94 56.89 -12.40 26.65
C LEU A 94 58.20 -12.81 25.97
N VAL A 95 59.15 -11.89 25.81
CA VAL A 95 60.35 -12.09 24.97
C VAL A 95 61.67 -12.06 25.75
N THR A 96 61.62 -11.80 27.06
CA THR A 96 62.73 -11.48 27.99
C THR A 96 63.27 -10.05 27.86
N LYS A 97 63.72 -9.47 28.99
CA LYS A 97 64.23 -8.08 29.06
C LYS A 97 65.43 -7.82 28.16
N ALA A 98 66.33 -8.79 27.98
CA ALA A 98 67.51 -8.63 27.13
C ALA A 98 67.09 -8.45 25.66
N LYS A 99 66.31 -9.39 25.11
CA LYS A 99 65.84 -9.35 23.72
C LYS A 99 64.90 -8.18 23.43
N ALA A 100 64.07 -7.76 24.40
CA ALA A 100 63.19 -6.60 24.23
C ALA A 100 63.99 -5.30 24.07
N ARG A 101 65.09 -5.17 24.81
CA ARG A 101 65.99 -4.01 24.74
C ARG A 101 66.80 -4.03 23.45
N ASP A 102 67.37 -5.17 23.09
CA ASP A 102 68.10 -5.35 21.84
C ASP A 102 67.23 -5.03 20.62
N TRP A 103 65.94 -5.40 20.64
CA TRP A 103 64.98 -5.06 19.60
C TRP A 103 64.63 -3.56 19.55
N LEU A 104 64.50 -2.88 20.70
CA LEU A 104 64.19 -1.45 20.77
C LEU A 104 65.32 -0.58 20.23
N ASP A 105 66.56 -1.00 20.51
CA ASP A 105 67.78 -0.29 20.13
C ASP A 105 68.13 -0.49 18.63
N ARG A 106 67.36 -1.30 17.89
CA ARG A 106 67.51 -1.44 16.44
C ARG A 106 67.06 -0.17 15.72
N ASP A 107 67.86 0.24 14.73
CA ASP A 107 67.52 1.36 13.84
C ASP A 107 66.43 1.00 12.82
N ASP A 108 66.29 -0.28 12.47
CA ASP A 108 65.32 -0.78 11.48
C ASP A 108 63.96 -1.18 12.10
N LYS A 109 63.71 -0.90 13.38
CA LYS A 109 62.47 -1.30 14.06
C LYS A 109 61.21 -0.76 13.35
N LYS A 110 60.18 -1.59 13.28
CA LYS A 110 58.88 -1.19 12.70
C LYS A 110 58.16 -0.27 13.66
N LEU A 111 57.60 0.81 13.11
CA LEU A 111 56.72 1.73 13.80
C LEU A 111 55.30 1.59 13.24
N ILE A 112 54.30 1.74 14.09
CA ILE A 112 52.90 1.86 13.70
C ILE A 112 52.32 3.07 14.40
N ASP A 113 51.52 3.84 13.67
CA ASP A 113 50.76 4.94 14.24
C ASP A 113 49.83 4.43 15.36
N ALA A 114 49.69 5.22 16.43
CA ALA A 114 48.94 4.81 17.61
C ALA A 114 47.43 4.70 17.35
N GLU A 115 46.87 5.53 16.47
CA GLU A 115 45.46 5.47 16.08
C GLU A 115 45.21 4.26 15.16
N GLU A 116 46.09 4.03 14.18
CA GLU A 116 46.04 2.86 13.30
C GLU A 116 46.12 1.54 14.08
N ALA A 117 47.02 1.44 15.07
CA ALA A 117 47.10 0.27 15.93
C ALA A 117 45.81 0.05 16.72
N ARG A 118 45.20 1.11 17.26
CA ARG A 118 43.94 1.01 18.02
C ARG A 118 42.77 0.60 17.13
N HIS A 119 42.71 1.12 15.91
CA HIS A 119 41.72 0.79 14.89
C HIS A 119 41.74 -0.72 14.58
N GLN A 120 42.91 -1.27 14.26
CA GLN A 120 43.05 -2.70 13.96
C GLN A 120 42.70 -3.61 15.15
N VAL A 121 43.00 -3.20 16.39
CA VAL A 121 42.53 -3.94 17.58
C VAL A 121 41.00 -3.91 17.69
N ALA A 122 40.37 -2.77 17.43
CA ALA A 122 38.92 -2.62 17.50
C ALA A 122 38.22 -3.49 16.44
N GLU A 123 38.75 -3.53 15.22
CA GLU A 123 38.24 -4.37 14.11
C GLU A 123 38.31 -5.87 14.44
N VAL A 124 39.45 -6.34 14.97
CA VAL A 124 39.61 -7.75 15.36
C VAL A 124 38.74 -8.11 16.57
N LYS A 125 38.55 -7.19 17.53
CA LYS A 125 37.62 -7.41 18.64
C LYS A 125 36.17 -7.47 18.17
N LEU A 126 35.79 -6.60 17.24
CA LEU A 126 34.44 -6.57 16.66
C LEU A 126 34.14 -7.89 15.94
N SER A 127 35.03 -8.31 15.04
CA SER A 127 34.89 -9.56 14.28
C SER A 127 34.93 -10.82 15.15
N HIS A 128 35.78 -10.86 16.20
CA HIS A 128 35.85 -12.01 17.10
C HIS A 128 34.63 -12.13 18.03
N LYS A 129 34.06 -11.01 18.50
CA LYS A 129 32.85 -11.05 19.34
C LYS A 129 31.63 -11.57 18.58
N LEU A 130 31.57 -11.36 17.25
CA LEU A 130 30.46 -11.83 16.42
C LEU A 130 30.57 -13.30 16.00
N LYS A 131 31.78 -13.88 15.97
CA LYS A 131 31.96 -15.34 15.79
C LYS A 131 31.55 -16.15 17.02
N GLY A 132 31.37 -15.50 18.17
CA GLY A 132 31.19 -16.15 19.48
C GLY A 132 29.76 -16.56 19.84
N GLU A 133 28.73 -15.98 19.24
CA GLU A 133 27.33 -16.31 19.57
C GLU A 133 26.50 -16.44 18.30
N ARG A 134 26.13 -17.69 17.96
CA ARG A 134 25.26 -18.09 16.84
C ARG A 134 25.79 -17.85 15.41
N GLY A 135 26.73 -18.70 15.01
CA GLY A 135 26.63 -19.54 13.80
C GLY A 135 25.95 -19.01 12.54
N THR A 136 26.13 -17.75 12.15
CA THR A 136 25.79 -17.26 10.81
C THR A 136 26.96 -16.44 10.29
N ILE A 137 27.49 -16.83 9.13
CA ILE A 137 28.40 -15.99 8.36
C ILE A 137 27.58 -14.77 7.94
N GLY A 138 27.61 -13.71 8.74
CA GLY A 138 26.98 -12.43 8.47
C GLY A 138 28.01 -11.37 8.12
N MET A 139 27.60 -10.34 7.37
CA MET A 139 28.41 -9.16 7.09
C MET A 139 28.96 -8.54 8.39
N ALA A 140 30.17 -7.99 8.35
CA ALA A 140 30.72 -7.26 9.50
C ALA A 140 29.77 -6.09 9.88
N PRO A 141 29.67 -5.66 11.15
CA PRO A 141 28.72 -4.62 11.55
C PRO A 141 28.94 -3.29 10.83
N THR A 142 30.20 -2.96 10.54
CA THR A 142 30.61 -1.79 9.75
C THR A 142 30.12 -1.87 8.29
N GLU A 143 29.88 -3.06 7.77
CA GLU A 143 29.34 -3.28 6.43
C GLU A 143 27.83 -3.49 6.43
N ARG A 144 27.28 -4.12 7.48
CA ARG A 144 25.86 -4.48 7.62
C ARG A 144 25.01 -3.27 7.98
N TYR A 145 25.42 -2.52 8.99
CA TYR A 145 24.64 -1.44 9.57
C TYR A 145 25.12 -0.11 9.01
N VAL A 146 24.20 0.64 8.41
CA VAL A 146 24.44 2.00 7.95
C VAL A 146 23.61 2.95 8.81
N TYR A 147 24.29 3.87 9.49
CA TYR A 147 23.61 4.90 10.26
C TYR A 147 22.93 5.91 9.33
N LEU A 148 21.66 6.23 9.58
CA LEU A 148 20.91 7.25 8.87
C LEU A 148 21.03 8.58 9.63
N ASP A 149 21.92 9.44 9.16
CA ASP A 149 22.19 10.74 9.78
C ASP A 149 20.94 11.64 9.72
N GLY A 150 20.66 12.32 10.83
CA GLY A 150 19.41 13.06 11.06
C GLY A 150 18.29 12.27 11.75
N THR A 151 18.42 10.96 11.94
CA THR A 151 17.44 10.14 12.68
C THR A 151 18.09 9.21 13.72
N GLN A 152 17.26 8.43 14.43
CA GLN A 152 17.70 7.35 15.33
C GLN A 152 17.61 5.97 14.67
N ASP A 153 17.46 5.95 13.34
CA ASP A 153 17.23 4.74 12.57
C ASP A 153 18.54 4.27 11.93
N ILE A 154 18.62 2.96 11.72
CA ILE A 154 19.77 2.29 11.14
C ILE A 154 19.25 1.41 10.02
N TRP A 155 19.85 1.50 8.85
CA TRP A 155 19.59 0.59 7.75
C TRP A 155 20.39 -0.69 7.92
N ASP A 156 19.70 -1.84 7.98
CA ASP A 156 20.33 -3.16 7.97
C ASP A 156 20.38 -3.67 6.53
N ARG A 157 21.57 -3.70 5.92
CA ARG A 157 21.77 -4.17 4.54
C ARG A 157 21.51 -5.66 4.36
N GLN A 158 21.59 -6.45 5.42
CA GLN A 158 21.35 -7.88 5.36
C GLN A 158 19.84 -8.18 5.43
N LEU A 159 19.12 -7.50 6.33
CA LEU A 159 17.67 -7.66 6.47
C LEU A 159 16.86 -6.76 5.53
N LYS A 160 17.51 -5.77 4.90
CA LYS A 160 16.91 -4.78 3.99
C LYS A 160 15.74 -4.05 4.62
N GLN A 161 15.93 -3.62 5.87
CA GLN A 161 14.91 -2.91 6.61
C GLN A 161 15.53 -1.84 7.50
N ARG A 162 14.74 -0.80 7.77
CA ARG A 162 15.04 0.21 8.78
C ARG A 162 14.79 -0.39 10.15
N LEU A 163 15.76 -0.24 11.04
CA LEU A 163 15.71 -0.70 12.43
C LEU A 163 15.94 0.48 13.38
N PRO A 164 15.19 0.56 14.50
CA PRO A 164 15.51 1.56 15.52
C PRO A 164 16.86 1.23 16.17
N SER A 165 17.62 2.25 16.54
CA SER A 165 18.93 2.12 17.19
C SER A 165 18.97 1.11 18.33
N ARG A 166 17.93 1.08 19.18
CA ARG A 166 17.82 0.15 20.32
C ARG A 166 17.76 -1.33 19.90
N ALA A 167 17.15 -1.65 18.75
CA ALA A 167 17.13 -3.01 18.23
C ALA A 167 18.54 -3.45 17.79
N VAL A 168 19.29 -2.56 17.14
CA VAL A 168 20.68 -2.83 16.73
C VAL A 168 21.62 -2.91 17.94
N GLN A 169 21.41 -2.08 18.95
CA GLN A 169 22.13 -2.15 20.21
C GLN A 169 21.94 -3.51 20.90
N LEU A 170 20.71 -4.03 20.93
CA LEU A 170 20.43 -5.37 21.46
C LEU A 170 21.08 -6.47 20.63
N ALA A 171 21.11 -6.32 19.31
CA ALA A 171 21.74 -7.29 18.41
C ALA A 171 23.27 -7.33 18.52
N LEU A 172 23.91 -6.17 18.73
CA LEU A 172 25.37 -6.07 18.86
C LEU A 172 25.87 -6.27 20.29
N GLY A 173 25.03 -6.06 21.31
CA GLY A 173 25.43 -6.13 22.71
C GLY A 173 26.62 -5.22 23.00
N ASP A 174 27.68 -5.77 23.61
CA ASP A 174 28.92 -5.04 23.90
C ASP A 174 29.64 -4.49 22.66
N ALA A 175 29.36 -5.03 21.46
CA ALA A 175 29.96 -4.54 20.22
C ALA A 175 29.34 -3.22 19.74
N TRP A 176 28.20 -2.81 20.30
CA TRP A 176 27.53 -1.56 19.94
C TRP A 176 28.44 -0.35 20.09
N SER A 177 29.09 -0.19 21.24
CA SER A 177 29.97 0.95 21.51
C SER A 177 31.21 0.95 20.61
N LEU A 178 31.68 -0.24 20.21
CA LEU A 178 32.78 -0.38 19.25
C LEU A 178 32.36 0.04 17.84
N TRP A 179 31.17 -0.37 17.40
CA TRP A 179 30.63 0.01 16.09
C TRP A 179 30.28 1.50 16.01
N VAL A 180 29.58 2.04 17.02
CA VAL A 180 29.16 3.46 17.03
C VAL A 180 30.37 4.39 16.98
N ASN A 181 31.45 4.06 17.68
CA ASN A 181 32.66 4.88 17.72
C ASN A 181 33.68 4.52 16.63
N SER A 182 33.38 3.56 15.75
CA SER A 182 34.29 3.18 14.67
C SER A 182 34.35 4.28 13.61
N PRO A 183 35.54 4.72 13.18
CA PRO A 183 35.67 5.65 12.05
C PRO A 183 35.22 5.01 10.72
N ASP A 184 35.22 3.67 10.64
CA ASP A 184 34.76 2.92 9.46
C ASP A 184 33.23 2.70 9.46
N ARG A 185 32.52 3.23 10.45
CA ARG A 185 31.07 3.12 10.50
C ARG A 185 30.48 3.85 9.30
N ARG A 186 29.81 3.09 8.43
CA ARG A 186 29.06 3.67 7.32
C ARG A 186 27.92 4.54 7.84
N GLN A 187 27.83 5.75 7.29
CA GLN A 187 26.73 6.67 7.55
C GLN A 187 26.35 7.38 6.25
N VAL A 188 25.06 7.62 6.09
CA VAL A 188 24.51 8.44 5.00
C VAL A 188 23.40 9.32 5.57
N PRO A 189 23.15 10.52 5.02
CA PRO A 189 21.94 11.27 5.33
C PRO A 189 20.68 10.42 5.12
N TYR A 190 19.66 10.60 5.98
CA TYR A 190 18.45 9.77 5.96
C TYR A 190 17.68 9.81 4.64
N ASP A 191 17.78 10.91 3.89
CA ASP A 191 17.16 11.13 2.58
C ASP A 191 17.88 10.43 1.43
N ARG A 192 19.08 9.87 1.67
CA ARG A 192 19.84 9.09 0.68
C ARG A 192 19.54 7.59 0.71
N LEU A 193 18.71 7.12 1.64
CA LEU A 193 18.12 5.79 1.59
C LEU A 193 16.81 5.85 0.80
N VAL A 194 16.87 5.47 -0.47
CA VAL A 194 15.80 5.70 -1.46
C VAL A 194 15.30 4.38 -2.02
N PHE A 195 14.02 4.35 -2.39
CA PHE A 195 13.47 3.30 -3.23
C PHE A 195 13.34 3.89 -4.63
N ASP A 196 14.25 3.56 -5.53
CA ASP A 196 14.27 4.05 -6.91
C ASP A 196 14.26 2.88 -7.91
N PRO A 197 13.08 2.48 -8.42
CA PRO A 197 12.99 1.43 -9.42
C PRO A 197 13.67 1.76 -10.75
N SER A 198 13.89 3.04 -11.05
CA SER A 198 14.55 3.47 -12.30
C SER A 198 16.06 3.21 -12.29
N MET A 199 16.65 3.00 -11.10
CA MET A 199 18.09 2.81 -10.88
C MET A 199 18.96 3.91 -11.51
N THR A 200 18.48 5.16 -11.49
CA THR A 200 19.18 6.28 -12.15
C THR A 200 20.11 7.05 -11.21
N LEU A 201 19.90 6.94 -9.90
CA LEU A 201 20.69 7.63 -8.88
C LEU A 201 22.08 7.01 -8.69
N ASP A 202 23.06 7.84 -8.37
CA ASP A 202 24.46 7.42 -8.18
C ASP A 202 24.60 6.49 -6.94
N PRO A 203 25.03 5.23 -7.11
CA PRO A 203 25.21 4.28 -6.00
C PRO A 203 26.29 4.66 -4.98
N SER A 204 27.17 5.62 -5.31
CA SER A 204 28.18 6.13 -4.39
C SER A 204 27.61 7.11 -3.38
N GLU A 205 26.53 7.81 -3.73
CA GLU A 205 25.85 8.77 -2.86
C GLU A 205 24.58 8.19 -2.22
N TYR A 206 23.85 7.35 -2.95
CA TYR A 206 22.54 6.82 -2.56
C TYR A 206 22.56 5.33 -2.29
N ILE A 207 21.79 4.89 -1.30
CA ILE A 207 21.48 3.48 -1.07
C ILE A 207 20.10 3.22 -1.64
N ASN A 208 20.06 2.54 -2.78
CA ASN A 208 18.81 2.10 -3.38
C ASN A 208 18.32 0.80 -2.74
N THR A 209 17.06 0.75 -2.31
CA THR A 209 16.41 -0.45 -1.75
C THR A 209 15.82 -1.38 -2.82
N PHE A 210 15.74 -0.93 -4.08
CA PHE A 210 15.33 -1.74 -5.21
C PHE A 210 16.50 -2.52 -5.82
N GLU A 211 16.32 -3.82 -6.07
CA GLU A 211 17.35 -4.72 -6.62
C GLU A 211 16.92 -5.42 -7.92
N GLY A 212 15.79 -4.99 -8.50
CA GLY A 212 15.17 -5.67 -9.64
C GLY A 212 14.12 -6.70 -9.22
N LEU A 213 13.24 -7.06 -10.14
CA LEU A 213 12.20 -8.05 -9.88
C LEU A 213 12.79 -9.46 -9.75
N PRO A 214 12.29 -10.30 -8.82
CA PRO A 214 12.89 -11.61 -8.54
C PRO A 214 12.61 -12.65 -9.63
N LEU A 215 11.53 -12.49 -10.39
CA LEU A 215 11.12 -13.45 -11.41
C LEU A 215 11.87 -13.22 -12.72
N THR A 216 12.42 -14.28 -13.31
CA THR A 216 13.05 -14.23 -14.63
C THR A 216 12.00 -14.57 -15.71
N PRO A 217 11.82 -13.74 -16.76
CA PRO A 217 10.84 -14.00 -17.81
C PRO A 217 11.24 -15.19 -18.70
N ILE A 218 10.26 -15.92 -19.23
CA ILE A 218 10.45 -17.03 -20.17
C ILE A 218 9.70 -16.74 -21.46
N ASP A 219 10.37 -16.77 -22.61
CA ASP A 219 9.70 -16.62 -23.91
C ASP A 219 8.99 -17.91 -24.33
N ASP A 220 7.77 -18.11 -23.81
CA ASP A 220 6.90 -19.20 -24.20
C ASP A 220 5.42 -18.76 -24.18
N PRO A 221 4.92 -18.12 -25.25
CA PRO A 221 3.57 -17.57 -25.28
C PRO A 221 2.46 -18.64 -25.19
N GLU A 222 2.78 -19.92 -25.39
CA GLU A 222 1.85 -21.04 -25.23
C GLU A 222 1.57 -21.33 -23.75
N ARG A 223 2.55 -21.10 -22.88
CA ARG A 223 2.45 -21.28 -21.42
C ARG A 223 1.75 -20.15 -20.68
N CYS A 224 1.29 -19.11 -21.35
CA CYS A 224 0.50 -18.04 -20.73
C CYS A 224 -0.90 -17.88 -21.35
N LYS A 225 -1.35 -18.86 -22.14
CA LYS A 225 -2.62 -18.79 -22.88
C LYS A 225 -3.82 -18.71 -21.95
N CYS A 226 -3.85 -19.49 -20.89
CA CYS A 226 -4.96 -19.47 -19.93
C CYS A 226 -4.95 -18.19 -19.10
N ILE A 227 -3.77 -17.66 -18.76
CA ILE A 227 -3.65 -16.37 -18.08
C ILE A 227 -4.14 -15.23 -18.98
N ARG A 228 -3.81 -15.25 -20.28
CA ARG A 228 -4.34 -14.29 -21.26
C ARG A 228 -5.85 -14.41 -21.40
N TYR A 229 -6.38 -15.63 -21.48
CA TYR A 229 -7.81 -15.88 -21.47
C TYR A 229 -8.50 -15.35 -20.19
N LEU A 230 -7.81 -15.39 -19.03
CA LEU A 230 -8.34 -14.84 -17.79
C LEU A 230 -8.55 -13.32 -17.88
N ILE A 231 -7.66 -12.58 -18.55
CA ILE A 231 -7.85 -11.15 -18.85
C ILE A 231 -9.11 -10.96 -19.70
N ASP A 232 -9.23 -11.72 -20.80
CA ASP A 232 -10.39 -11.66 -21.70
C ASP A 232 -11.70 -11.93 -20.96
N TRP A 233 -11.69 -12.96 -20.10
CA TRP A 233 -12.81 -13.36 -19.28
C TRP A 233 -13.23 -12.28 -18.29
N LEU A 234 -12.28 -11.71 -17.54
CA LEU A 234 -12.56 -10.67 -16.56
C LEU A 234 -13.14 -9.42 -17.21
N CYS A 235 -12.60 -9.03 -18.37
CA CYS A 235 -13.08 -7.90 -19.17
C CYS A 235 -14.36 -8.19 -19.96
N SER A 236 -15.01 -9.35 -19.77
CA SER A 236 -16.22 -9.75 -20.51
C SER A 236 -16.05 -9.67 -22.03
N PHE A 237 -14.84 -9.93 -22.53
CA PHE A 237 -14.45 -9.85 -23.94
C PHE A 237 -14.61 -8.45 -24.58
N ASP A 238 -14.67 -7.40 -23.77
CA ASP A 238 -14.60 -6.01 -24.25
C ASP A 238 -13.16 -5.71 -24.69
N LYS A 239 -12.95 -5.58 -26.01
CA LYS A 239 -11.63 -5.41 -26.63
C LYS A 239 -10.88 -4.19 -26.09
N ASP A 240 -11.58 -3.07 -25.85
CA ASP A 240 -10.95 -1.85 -25.39
C ASP A 240 -10.51 -2.01 -23.92
N ALA A 241 -11.36 -2.63 -23.10
CA ALA A 241 -11.04 -2.93 -21.70
C ALA A 241 -9.90 -3.94 -21.58
N MET A 242 -9.89 -4.98 -22.43
CA MET A 242 -8.84 -6.00 -22.50
C MET A 242 -7.48 -5.41 -22.86
N HIS A 243 -7.43 -4.62 -23.94
CA HIS A 243 -6.20 -3.97 -24.38
C HIS A 243 -5.70 -2.99 -23.32
N TRP A 244 -6.59 -2.14 -22.79
CA TRP A 244 -6.21 -1.19 -21.74
C TRP A 244 -5.69 -1.91 -20.48
N LEU A 245 -6.36 -2.97 -20.01
CA LEU A 245 -5.90 -3.73 -18.84
C LEU A 245 -4.54 -4.36 -19.10
N THR A 246 -4.33 -4.93 -20.29
CA THR A 246 -3.05 -5.55 -20.65
C THR A 246 -1.93 -4.50 -20.69
N CYS A 247 -2.17 -3.34 -21.32
CA CYS A 247 -1.23 -2.22 -21.29
C CYS A 247 -0.98 -1.72 -19.87
N TRP A 248 -2.01 -1.60 -19.04
CA TRP A 248 -1.89 -1.15 -17.66
C TRP A 248 -1.06 -2.11 -16.79
N LEU A 249 -1.12 -3.42 -17.05
CA LEU A 249 -0.25 -4.42 -16.43
C LEU A 249 1.18 -4.40 -16.98
N ALA A 250 1.32 -4.20 -18.30
CA ALA A 250 2.60 -4.24 -19.01
C ALA A 250 3.45 -2.98 -18.80
N TYR A 251 2.85 -1.80 -18.83
CA TYR A 251 3.57 -0.53 -18.87
C TYR A 251 4.50 -0.32 -17.66
N PRO A 252 4.08 -0.56 -16.40
CA PRO A 252 4.99 -0.45 -15.25
C PRO A 252 6.11 -1.50 -15.26
N LEU A 253 5.92 -2.63 -15.97
CA LEU A 253 6.93 -3.66 -16.15
C LEU A 253 7.96 -3.29 -17.22
N GLN A 254 7.52 -2.63 -18.30
CA GLN A 254 8.37 -2.10 -19.36
C GLN A 254 9.10 -0.81 -18.95
N HIS A 255 8.48 -0.02 -18.06
CA HIS A 255 8.98 1.24 -17.55
C HIS A 255 9.06 1.19 -16.02
N MET A 256 10.10 0.54 -15.49
CA MET A 256 10.32 0.44 -14.05
C MET A 256 10.31 1.83 -13.38
N GLY A 257 9.43 2.00 -12.41
CA GLY A 257 9.22 3.29 -11.72
C GLY A 257 8.10 4.14 -12.33
N ALA A 258 7.40 3.67 -13.36
CA ALA A 258 6.20 4.35 -13.86
C ALA A 258 5.07 4.29 -12.82
N LYS A 259 4.57 5.46 -12.44
CA LYS A 259 3.45 5.59 -11.51
C LYS A 259 2.21 6.04 -12.28
N LEU A 260 1.32 5.10 -12.54
CA LEU A 260 0.09 5.34 -13.27
C LEU A 260 -0.87 6.18 -12.41
N ASP A 261 -1.50 7.18 -13.02
CA ASP A 261 -2.55 8.02 -12.43
C ASP A 261 -3.93 7.31 -12.42
N THR A 262 -3.92 6.01 -12.73
CA THR A 262 -5.09 5.14 -12.87
C THR A 262 -4.95 3.85 -12.06
N ALA A 263 -6.08 3.19 -11.81
CA ALA A 263 -6.22 1.98 -11.02
C ALA A 263 -7.29 1.06 -11.62
N VAL A 264 -7.29 -0.20 -11.20
CA VAL A 264 -8.31 -1.17 -11.57
C VAL A 264 -9.26 -1.38 -10.40
N LEU A 265 -10.57 -1.30 -10.64
CA LEU A 265 -11.62 -1.74 -9.71
C LEU A 265 -12.29 -2.97 -10.30
N ALA A 266 -11.98 -4.14 -9.78
CA ALA A 266 -12.64 -5.38 -10.15
C ALA A 266 -13.64 -5.77 -9.07
N HIS A 267 -14.93 -5.73 -9.39
CA HIS A 267 -15.97 -6.08 -8.43
C HIS A 267 -17.01 -7.02 -9.04
N SER A 268 -17.51 -7.97 -8.25
CA SER A 268 -18.65 -8.80 -8.67
C SER A 268 -19.36 -9.40 -7.47
N THR A 269 -20.67 -9.57 -7.57
CA THR A 269 -21.47 -10.27 -6.56
C THR A 269 -21.27 -11.79 -6.56
N ILE A 270 -20.50 -12.31 -7.53
CA ILE A 270 -20.22 -13.74 -7.71
C ILE A 270 -18.76 -14.01 -7.37
N GLU A 271 -18.54 -15.05 -6.58
CA GLU A 271 -17.21 -15.55 -6.22
C GLU A 271 -16.63 -16.49 -7.29
N GLY A 272 -15.32 -16.69 -7.25
CA GLY A 272 -14.63 -17.59 -8.18
C GLY A 272 -14.55 -17.08 -9.62
N SER A 273 -14.68 -15.78 -9.85
CA SER A 273 -14.53 -15.19 -11.19
C SER A 273 -13.07 -15.04 -11.65
N GLY A 274 -12.09 -15.30 -10.77
CA GLY A 274 -10.65 -15.22 -11.06
C GLY A 274 -9.99 -13.85 -10.83
N LYS A 275 -10.65 -12.91 -10.13
CA LYS A 275 -10.12 -11.56 -9.84
C LYS A 275 -8.83 -11.59 -9.00
N SER A 276 -8.89 -12.25 -7.83
CA SER A 276 -7.73 -12.41 -6.95
C SER A 276 -6.63 -13.24 -7.62
N LEU A 277 -7.00 -14.24 -8.42
CA LEU A 277 -6.03 -15.07 -9.14
C LEU A 277 -5.17 -14.25 -10.10
N LEU A 278 -5.76 -13.35 -10.89
CA LEU A 278 -4.99 -12.47 -11.78
C LEU A 278 -4.21 -11.42 -10.99
N LEU A 279 -4.90 -10.65 -10.16
CA LEU A 279 -4.34 -9.41 -9.61
C LEU A 279 -3.51 -9.64 -8.35
N SER A 280 -3.89 -10.56 -7.47
CA SER A 280 -3.17 -10.89 -6.23
C SER A 280 -2.13 -11.98 -6.48
N ASP A 281 -2.54 -13.15 -6.99
CA ASP A 281 -1.65 -14.31 -7.04
C ASP A 281 -0.62 -14.19 -8.18
N ILE A 282 -1.07 -14.07 -9.43
CA ILE A 282 -0.19 -14.01 -10.61
C ILE A 282 0.69 -12.76 -10.58
N MET A 283 0.11 -11.57 -10.47
CA MET A 283 0.91 -10.34 -10.42
C MET A 283 1.72 -10.23 -9.11
N GLY A 284 1.22 -10.78 -8.00
CA GLY A 284 1.99 -10.85 -6.76
C GLY A 284 3.27 -11.68 -6.92
N GLU A 285 3.21 -12.78 -7.67
CA GLU A 285 4.41 -13.58 -8.00
C GLU A 285 5.37 -12.83 -8.95
N VAL A 286 4.86 -12.08 -9.94
CA VAL A 286 5.68 -11.23 -10.83
C VAL A 286 6.47 -10.19 -10.03
N TYR A 287 5.79 -9.45 -9.14
CA TYR A 287 6.43 -8.39 -8.35
C TYR A 287 7.17 -8.91 -7.11
N GLY A 288 6.85 -10.12 -6.65
CA GLY A 288 7.44 -10.76 -5.47
C GLY A 288 7.40 -9.85 -4.23
N ALA A 289 8.57 -9.57 -3.66
CA ALA A 289 8.69 -8.73 -2.46
C ALA A 289 8.20 -7.28 -2.66
N TYR A 290 8.11 -6.81 -3.91
CA TYR A 290 7.60 -5.47 -4.26
C TYR A 290 6.09 -5.42 -4.44
N GLY A 291 5.39 -6.56 -4.30
CA GLY A 291 3.94 -6.65 -4.21
C GLY A 291 3.43 -6.63 -2.77
N ALA A 292 2.18 -6.23 -2.59
CA ALA A 292 1.45 -6.33 -1.32
C ALA A 292 -0.03 -6.63 -1.56
N THR A 293 -0.57 -7.59 -0.82
CA THR A 293 -2.01 -7.81 -0.71
C THR A 293 -2.47 -7.26 0.64
N VAL A 294 -3.51 -6.43 0.59
CA VAL A 294 -3.91 -5.54 1.68
C VAL A 294 -5.39 -5.74 1.97
N GLY A 295 -5.70 -6.05 3.23
CA GLY A 295 -7.07 -6.14 3.71
C GLY A 295 -7.60 -4.81 4.28
N GLN A 296 -8.88 -4.80 4.67
CA GLN A 296 -9.55 -3.61 5.21
C GLN A 296 -8.82 -2.98 6.41
N THR A 297 -8.41 -3.78 7.41
CA THR A 297 -7.75 -3.28 8.63
C THR A 297 -6.45 -2.52 8.34
N GLN A 298 -5.70 -2.97 7.33
CA GLN A 298 -4.42 -2.34 6.95
C GLN A 298 -4.64 -1.01 6.22
N LEU A 299 -5.74 -0.85 5.47
CA LEU A 299 -6.08 0.42 4.86
C LEU A 299 -6.60 1.44 5.90
N GLU A 300 -7.32 0.96 6.92
CA GLU A 300 -7.85 1.80 8.00
C GLU A 300 -6.79 2.23 9.01
N SER A 301 -5.75 1.43 9.18
CA SER A 301 -4.63 1.68 10.09
C SER A 301 -3.91 3.00 9.78
N ASN A 302 -3.49 3.69 10.85
CA ASN A 302 -2.56 4.83 10.73
C ASN A 302 -1.12 4.38 10.41
N TRP A 303 -0.79 3.13 10.71
CA TRP A 303 0.49 2.51 10.38
C TRP A 303 0.41 1.92 8.96
N ASN A 304 1.22 2.44 8.05
CA ASN A 304 1.22 2.09 6.63
C ASN A 304 2.60 1.65 6.12
N GLN A 305 3.50 1.21 7.01
CA GLN A 305 4.83 0.66 6.64
C GLN A 305 4.76 -0.43 5.55
N TRP A 306 3.64 -1.16 5.43
CA TRP A 306 3.45 -2.14 4.36
C TRP A 306 3.54 -1.55 2.93
N GLN A 307 3.34 -0.24 2.77
CA GLN A 307 3.49 0.49 1.50
C GLN A 307 4.96 0.74 1.14
N GLU A 308 5.87 0.59 2.10
CA GLU A 308 7.30 0.84 1.88
C GLU A 308 7.84 -0.06 0.78
N SER A 309 8.55 0.55 -0.17
CA SER A 309 9.21 -0.15 -1.27
C SER A 309 8.25 -1.05 -2.08
N LYS A 310 7.03 -0.59 -2.36
CA LYS A 310 6.05 -1.33 -3.17
C LYS A 310 5.85 -0.74 -4.56
N LEU A 311 5.78 -1.63 -5.55
CA LEU A 311 5.41 -1.36 -6.94
C LEU A 311 3.97 -1.77 -7.24
N TRP A 312 3.44 -2.74 -6.49
CA TRP A 312 2.13 -3.33 -6.73
C TRP A 312 1.34 -3.49 -5.43
N GLY A 313 0.10 -3.03 -5.43
CA GLY A 313 -0.80 -3.12 -4.28
C GLY A 313 -2.17 -3.66 -4.68
N VAL A 314 -2.62 -4.74 -4.03
CA VAL A 314 -3.94 -5.32 -4.22
C VAL A 314 -4.75 -5.17 -2.96
N PHE A 315 -5.90 -4.55 -3.07
CA PHE A 315 -6.78 -4.23 -1.95
C PHE A 315 -7.96 -5.19 -1.99
N GLU A 316 -7.94 -6.23 -1.16
CA GLU A 316 -9.02 -7.22 -1.06
C GLU A 316 -10.08 -6.83 -0.02
N GLU A 317 -11.34 -6.81 -0.46
CA GLU A 317 -12.53 -6.57 0.40
C GLU A 317 -12.56 -5.18 1.06
N VAL A 318 -11.86 -4.21 0.49
CA VAL A 318 -11.38 -3.04 1.26
C VAL A 318 -12.42 -1.94 1.54
N VAL A 319 -13.70 -2.09 1.19
CA VAL A 319 -14.68 -0.99 1.46
C VAL A 319 -16.05 -1.49 1.92
N SER A 320 -16.22 -1.52 3.25
CA SER A 320 -17.50 -1.78 3.92
C SER A 320 -18.51 -0.62 3.75
N ARG A 321 -19.80 -0.91 3.94
CA ARG A 321 -20.91 0.04 3.74
C ARG A 321 -20.79 1.33 4.58
N ASP A 322 -20.21 1.25 5.78
CA ASP A 322 -20.29 2.32 6.77
C ASP A 322 -19.17 3.37 6.66
N GLN A 323 -18.10 3.12 5.89
CA GLN A 323 -16.94 4.01 5.79
C GLN A 323 -16.55 4.43 4.37
N ARG A 324 -17.42 4.19 3.39
CA ARG A 324 -17.17 4.43 1.95
C ARG A 324 -16.63 5.83 1.65
N TYR A 325 -17.16 6.87 2.30
CA TYR A 325 -16.80 8.26 2.00
C TYR A 325 -15.43 8.69 2.55
N ASN A 326 -15.05 8.20 3.74
CA ASN A 326 -13.81 8.61 4.40
C ASN A 326 -12.57 8.01 3.74
N GLN A 327 -12.71 6.83 3.11
CA GLN A 327 -11.58 6.12 2.50
C GLN A 327 -11.33 6.52 1.04
N VAL A 328 -12.34 7.02 0.32
CA VAL A 328 -12.21 7.45 -1.09
C VAL A 328 -11.14 8.54 -1.27
N GLY A 329 -11.03 9.48 -0.33
CA GLY A 329 -10.00 10.52 -0.36
C GLY A 329 -8.59 9.93 -0.28
N LYS A 330 -8.36 9.00 0.67
CA LYS A 330 -7.09 8.29 0.84
C LYS A 330 -6.74 7.46 -0.40
N ILE A 331 -7.70 6.71 -0.93
CA ILE A 331 -7.53 5.89 -2.16
C ILE A 331 -7.14 6.77 -3.34
N LYS A 332 -7.84 7.90 -3.56
CA LYS A 332 -7.50 8.83 -4.65
C LYS A 332 -6.08 9.37 -4.52
N HIS A 333 -5.68 9.75 -3.31
CA HIS A 333 -4.32 10.23 -3.06
C HIS A 333 -3.28 9.12 -3.28
N MET A 334 -3.54 7.89 -2.85
CA MET A 334 -2.66 6.75 -3.09
C MET A 334 -2.45 6.44 -4.58
N ILE A 335 -3.51 6.59 -5.39
CA ILE A 335 -3.44 6.36 -6.83
C ILE A 335 -2.61 7.45 -7.52
N THR A 336 -2.81 8.73 -7.22
CA THR A 336 -2.17 9.83 -7.99
C THR A 336 -0.98 10.49 -7.31
N GLY A 337 -0.79 10.27 -6.01
CA GLY A 337 0.26 10.89 -5.22
C GLY A 337 1.64 10.37 -5.63
N LYS A 338 2.59 11.27 -5.85
CA LYS A 338 3.98 10.93 -6.22
C LYS A 338 4.87 10.68 -5.01
N THR A 339 4.46 11.12 -3.81
CA THR A 339 5.11 10.80 -2.54
C THR A 339 4.07 10.27 -1.54
N MET A 340 4.55 9.54 -0.54
CA MET A 340 3.76 9.04 0.58
C MET A 340 4.54 9.23 1.89
N GLN A 341 3.82 9.53 2.97
CA GLN A 341 4.38 9.49 4.32
C GLN A 341 4.25 8.07 4.85
N VAL A 342 5.38 7.47 5.22
CA VAL A 342 5.45 6.12 5.78
C VAL A 342 5.55 6.23 7.29
N GLU A 343 4.56 5.66 7.98
CA GLU A 343 4.46 5.60 9.43
C GLU A 343 4.66 4.16 9.91
N ALA A 344 5.69 3.96 10.73
CA ALA A 344 6.09 2.67 11.27
C ALA A 344 6.17 2.70 12.79
N LYS A 345 5.87 1.57 13.44
CA LYS A 345 5.92 1.52 14.91
C LYS A 345 7.35 1.70 15.40
N PHE A 346 7.51 2.56 16.41
CA PHE A 346 8.78 2.84 17.09
C PHE A 346 9.85 3.52 16.22
N MET A 347 9.48 4.06 15.06
CA MET A 347 10.33 4.88 14.20
C MET A 347 9.64 6.21 13.92
N ASN A 348 10.43 7.21 13.54
CA ASN A 348 9.86 8.46 13.05
C ASN A 348 9.33 8.26 11.64
N GLY A 349 8.19 8.87 11.30
CA GLY A 349 7.68 8.83 9.94
C GLY A 349 8.66 9.47 8.94
N TRP A 350 8.69 8.95 7.72
CA TRP A 350 9.52 9.51 6.64
C TRP A 350 8.74 9.60 5.33
N GLU A 351 9.17 10.53 4.47
CA GLU A 351 8.64 10.63 3.12
C GLU A 351 9.34 9.64 2.19
N GLN A 352 8.58 8.94 1.35
CA GLN A 352 9.08 8.07 0.30
C GLN A 352 8.37 8.37 -1.03
N ALA A 353 9.08 8.22 -2.15
CA ALA A 353 8.47 8.26 -3.48
C ALA A 353 7.47 7.10 -3.64
N ASN A 354 6.29 7.41 -4.20
CA ASN A 354 5.23 6.43 -4.44
C ASN A 354 5.31 5.89 -5.86
N TYR A 355 5.68 4.63 -5.99
CA TYR A 355 5.71 3.87 -7.24
C TYR A 355 4.63 2.78 -7.31
N MET A 356 3.73 2.72 -6.32
CA MET A 356 2.76 1.64 -6.21
C MET A 356 1.59 1.84 -7.19
N ASN A 357 1.38 0.87 -8.07
CA ASN A 357 0.16 0.76 -8.89
C ASN A 357 -0.85 -0.14 -8.16
N ALA A 358 -2.11 0.31 -8.09
CA ALA A 358 -3.10 -0.27 -7.18
C ALA A 358 -4.28 -0.90 -7.94
N ALA A 359 -4.67 -2.10 -7.51
CA ALA A 359 -5.89 -2.78 -7.92
C ALA A 359 -6.79 -3.05 -6.72
N PHE A 360 -8.09 -2.84 -6.88
CA PHE A 360 -9.08 -2.95 -5.81
C PHE A 360 -10.09 -4.04 -6.14
N LEU A 361 -10.27 -4.97 -5.20
CA LEU A 361 -11.17 -6.11 -5.31
C LEU A 361 -12.31 -5.98 -4.31
N SER A 362 -13.54 -6.21 -4.77
CA SER A 362 -14.71 -6.18 -3.90
C SER A 362 -15.80 -7.13 -4.36
N ASN A 363 -16.52 -7.72 -3.40
CA ASN A 363 -17.73 -8.50 -3.68
C ASN A 363 -19.02 -7.68 -3.53
N GLU A 364 -18.91 -6.41 -3.10
CA GLU A 364 -20.05 -5.51 -3.01
C GLU A 364 -20.48 -5.01 -4.39
N ILE A 365 -21.80 -4.89 -4.59
CA ILE A 365 -22.36 -4.37 -5.86
C ILE A 365 -21.94 -2.92 -6.12
N MET A 366 -21.74 -2.16 -5.05
CA MET A 366 -21.25 -0.78 -5.08
C MET A 366 -20.14 -0.67 -4.03
N PRO A 367 -18.87 -0.87 -4.42
CA PRO A 367 -17.73 -0.77 -3.50
C PRO A 367 -17.61 0.64 -2.90
N TRP A 368 -17.61 1.67 -3.75
CA TRP A 368 -17.74 3.07 -3.34
C TRP A 368 -18.31 3.93 -4.47
N PRO A 369 -18.84 5.12 -4.14
CA PRO A 369 -19.37 6.04 -5.14
C PRO A 369 -18.29 6.52 -6.12
N ILE A 370 -18.54 6.36 -7.41
CA ILE A 370 -17.70 6.90 -8.50
C ILE A 370 -18.50 7.99 -9.23
N SER A 371 -17.89 9.17 -9.38
CA SER A 371 -18.53 10.25 -10.13
C SER A 371 -18.35 10.08 -11.64
N GLU A 372 -19.27 10.66 -12.41
CA GLU A 372 -19.25 10.63 -13.89
C GLU A 372 -17.91 11.08 -14.47
N HIS A 373 -17.28 12.08 -13.84
CA HIS A 373 -16.00 12.66 -14.27
C HIS A 373 -14.76 11.96 -13.70
N ASP A 374 -14.92 10.93 -12.86
CA ASP A 374 -13.77 10.18 -12.34
C ASP A 374 -13.14 9.34 -13.45
N ARG A 375 -11.93 9.72 -13.82
CA ARG A 375 -11.15 9.12 -14.92
C ARG A 375 -10.04 8.20 -14.43
N ARG A 376 -10.02 7.87 -13.14
CA ARG A 376 -8.92 7.11 -12.51
C ARG A 376 -9.12 5.60 -12.57
N MET A 377 -10.33 5.11 -12.81
CA MET A 377 -10.63 3.68 -12.61
C MET A 377 -11.11 2.99 -13.86
N LEU A 378 -10.42 1.92 -14.26
CA LEU A 378 -11.04 0.88 -15.08
C LEU A 378 -11.94 0.05 -14.17
N VAL A 379 -13.23 -0.02 -14.47
CA VAL A 379 -14.19 -0.85 -13.74
C VAL A 379 -14.43 -2.14 -14.51
N ILE A 380 -14.19 -3.26 -13.82
CA ILE A 380 -14.35 -4.62 -14.34
C ILE A 380 -15.40 -5.33 -13.50
N TRP A 381 -16.43 -5.86 -14.16
CA TRP A 381 -17.51 -6.60 -13.51
C TRP A 381 -17.77 -7.93 -14.22
N PRO A 382 -17.03 -9.00 -13.87
CA PRO A 382 -17.31 -10.32 -14.40
C PRO A 382 -18.66 -10.83 -13.85
N GLU A 383 -19.57 -11.23 -14.74
CA GLU A 383 -20.93 -11.67 -14.39
C GLU A 383 -21.03 -13.18 -14.11
N LYS A 384 -19.94 -13.93 -14.30
CA LYS A 384 -19.94 -15.40 -14.21
C LYS A 384 -18.70 -15.90 -13.46
N THR A 385 -18.84 -17.04 -12.81
CA THR A 385 -17.72 -17.81 -12.26
C THR A 385 -16.87 -18.36 -13.39
N LEU A 386 -15.55 -18.36 -13.21
CA LEU A 386 -14.62 -18.92 -14.19
C LEU A 386 -14.98 -20.39 -14.46
N PRO A 387 -15.12 -20.82 -15.73
CA PRO A 387 -15.50 -22.20 -16.03
C PRO A 387 -14.52 -23.20 -15.38
N PRO A 388 -15.02 -24.33 -14.80
CA PRO A 388 -14.15 -25.28 -14.09
C PRO A 388 -13.00 -25.83 -14.94
N GLU A 389 -13.25 -26.08 -16.22
CA GLU A 389 -12.23 -26.56 -17.15
C GLU A 389 -11.13 -25.52 -17.39
N ALA A 390 -11.52 -24.25 -17.59
CA ALA A 390 -10.57 -23.14 -17.72
C ALA A 390 -9.76 -22.93 -16.43
N SER A 391 -10.41 -23.05 -15.27
CA SER A 391 -9.74 -22.97 -13.96
C SER A 391 -8.71 -24.08 -13.78
N LYS A 392 -9.04 -25.32 -14.18
CA LYS A 392 -8.11 -26.46 -14.11
C LYS A 392 -6.91 -26.29 -15.04
N GLN A 393 -7.14 -25.86 -16.27
CA GLN A 393 -6.08 -25.61 -17.24
C GLN A 393 -5.15 -24.48 -16.77
N LEU A 394 -5.74 -23.40 -16.23
CA LEU A 394 -4.99 -22.31 -15.61
C LEU A 394 -4.14 -22.80 -14.43
N GLY A 395 -4.69 -23.64 -13.55
CA GLY A 395 -3.92 -24.24 -12.45
C GLY A 395 -2.71 -25.05 -12.93
N GLN A 396 -2.85 -25.81 -14.02
CA GLN A 396 -1.72 -26.54 -14.63
C GLN A 396 -0.69 -25.58 -15.24
N GLU A 397 -1.15 -24.51 -15.88
CA GLU A 397 -0.32 -23.49 -16.48
C GLU A 397 0.56 -22.78 -15.42
N LEU A 398 -0.03 -22.42 -14.28
CA LEU A 398 0.69 -21.79 -13.16
C LEU A 398 1.81 -22.69 -12.60
N ILE A 399 1.53 -23.98 -12.42
CA ILE A 399 2.54 -24.96 -11.96
C ILE A 399 3.69 -25.11 -12.95
N ASN A 400 3.42 -24.96 -14.25
CA ASN A 400 4.39 -25.18 -15.33
C ASN A 400 5.16 -23.90 -15.73
N GLY A 401 5.22 -22.90 -14.84
CA GLY A 401 5.94 -21.64 -15.07
C GLY A 401 5.16 -20.63 -15.90
N GLY A 402 3.83 -20.71 -15.92
CA GLY A 402 2.99 -19.81 -16.71
C GLY A 402 3.11 -18.34 -16.31
N VAL A 403 3.42 -18.05 -15.04
CA VAL A 403 3.66 -16.67 -14.57
C VAL A 403 4.92 -16.07 -15.22
N ALA A 404 6.01 -16.82 -15.33
CA ALA A 404 7.23 -16.38 -16.00
C ALA A 404 7.02 -16.15 -17.51
N ALA A 405 6.19 -17.00 -18.14
CA ALA A 405 5.77 -16.82 -19.52
C ALA A 405 4.88 -15.60 -19.71
N PHE A 406 3.95 -15.38 -18.79
CA PHE A 406 3.08 -14.22 -18.78
C PHE A 406 3.86 -12.92 -18.55
N TYR A 407 4.89 -12.95 -17.70
CA TYR A 407 5.79 -11.83 -17.50
C TYR A 407 6.51 -11.45 -18.81
N HIS A 408 7.05 -12.43 -19.55
CA HIS A 408 7.63 -12.17 -20.87
C HIS A 408 6.60 -11.60 -21.85
N TYR A 409 5.38 -12.17 -21.88
CA TYR A 409 4.29 -11.66 -22.70
C TYR A 409 4.02 -10.17 -22.42
N LEU A 410 3.90 -9.77 -21.15
CA LEU A 410 3.72 -8.37 -20.77
C LEU A 410 4.90 -7.49 -21.17
N LEU A 411 6.15 -7.95 -21.01
CA LEU A 411 7.33 -7.19 -21.46
C LEU A 411 7.37 -6.99 -22.98
N SER A 412 6.85 -7.94 -23.75
CA SER A 412 6.80 -7.90 -25.22
C SER A 412 5.53 -7.25 -25.80
N TYR A 413 4.54 -6.94 -24.96
CA TYR A 413 3.24 -6.45 -25.41
C TYR A 413 3.34 -5.02 -25.97
N ASP A 414 2.77 -4.79 -27.14
CA ASP A 414 2.76 -3.46 -27.76
C ASP A 414 1.81 -2.52 -27.01
N THR A 415 2.40 -1.55 -26.31
CA THR A 415 1.70 -0.53 -25.55
C THR A 415 1.34 0.69 -26.38
N GLY A 416 1.85 0.82 -27.62
CA GLY A 416 1.54 1.93 -28.52
C GLY A 416 1.72 3.31 -27.88
N ASP A 417 0.65 4.12 -27.91
CA ASP A 417 0.61 5.47 -27.32
C ASP A 417 0.23 5.48 -25.83
N PHE A 418 0.19 4.32 -25.16
CA PHE A 418 -0.17 4.23 -23.74
C PHE A 418 0.89 4.91 -22.87
N ASP A 419 0.45 5.70 -21.90
CA ASP A 419 1.29 6.44 -20.96
C ASP A 419 0.71 6.40 -19.53
N GLU A 420 1.41 7.02 -18.57
CA GLU A 420 0.99 7.09 -17.16
C GLU A 420 -0.39 7.70 -16.92
N ARG A 421 -0.91 8.48 -17.88
CA ARG A 421 -2.15 9.26 -17.78
C ARG A 421 -3.26 8.73 -18.68
N THR A 422 -3.00 7.64 -19.39
CA THR A 422 -3.91 7.07 -20.36
C THR A 422 -5.18 6.62 -19.65
N ARG A 423 -6.30 7.21 -20.09
CA ARG A 423 -7.58 7.06 -19.41
C ARG A 423 -8.21 5.70 -19.73
N PRO A 424 -8.86 5.05 -18.75
CA PRO A 424 -9.59 3.83 -19.01
C PRO A 424 -10.78 4.09 -19.96
N PRO A 425 -11.14 3.11 -20.80
CA PRO A 425 -12.31 3.20 -21.65
C PRO A 425 -13.60 3.28 -20.82
N LYS A 426 -14.67 3.80 -21.43
CA LYS A 426 -16.00 3.80 -20.83
C LYS A 426 -16.63 2.42 -20.98
N THR A 427 -16.44 1.56 -19.98
CA THR A 427 -17.05 0.22 -19.96
C THR A 427 -18.50 0.28 -19.46
N LYS A 428 -19.33 -0.67 -19.89
CA LYS A 428 -20.70 -0.84 -19.35
C LYS A 428 -20.70 -1.03 -17.83
N ALA A 429 -19.71 -1.74 -17.30
CA ALA A 429 -19.53 -1.94 -15.86
C ALA A 429 -19.32 -0.60 -15.13
N ARG A 430 -18.49 0.29 -15.69
CA ARG A 430 -18.28 1.64 -15.15
C ARG A 430 -19.57 2.45 -15.19
N GLU A 431 -20.26 2.48 -16.32
CA GLU A 431 -21.50 3.26 -16.49
C GLU A 431 -22.58 2.81 -15.49
N ARG A 432 -22.70 1.50 -15.27
CA ARG A 432 -23.59 0.94 -14.26
C ARG A 432 -23.21 1.38 -12.85
N LEU A 433 -21.93 1.36 -12.49
CA LEU A 433 -21.47 1.79 -11.18
C LEU A 433 -21.68 3.30 -10.96
N VAL A 434 -21.44 4.12 -11.99
CA VAL A 434 -21.73 5.56 -11.94
C VAL A 434 -23.22 5.80 -11.77
N ALA A 435 -24.08 5.09 -12.50
CA ALA A 435 -25.53 5.18 -12.34
C ALA A 435 -25.99 4.81 -10.92
N LEU A 436 -25.42 3.76 -10.33
CA LEU A 436 -25.68 3.37 -8.93
C LEU A 436 -25.16 4.38 -7.90
N SER A 437 -24.15 5.18 -8.27
CA SER A 437 -23.52 6.18 -7.40
C SER A 437 -24.21 7.55 -7.42
N ARG A 438 -25.20 7.74 -8.30
CA ARG A 438 -25.92 9.00 -8.44
C ARG A 438 -26.69 9.33 -7.18
N SER A 439 -26.62 10.60 -6.80
CA SER A 439 -27.46 11.16 -5.75
C SER A 439 -28.88 11.42 -6.25
N ALA A 440 -29.83 11.59 -5.33
CA ALA A 440 -31.25 11.76 -5.66
C ALA A 440 -31.52 12.85 -6.71
N TRP A 441 -30.81 13.99 -6.66
CA TRP A 441 -31.00 15.07 -7.64
C TRP A 441 -30.47 14.71 -9.04
N GLU A 442 -29.42 13.88 -9.13
CA GLU A 442 -28.88 13.39 -10.40
C GLU A 442 -29.82 12.36 -11.01
N ASN A 443 -30.38 11.45 -10.19
CA ASN A 443 -31.40 10.50 -10.63
C ASN A 443 -32.65 11.23 -11.14
N PHE A 444 -33.10 12.26 -10.41
CA PHE A 444 -34.21 13.12 -10.84
C PHE A 444 -33.90 13.81 -12.16
N LEU A 445 -32.70 14.41 -12.32
CA LEU A 445 -32.31 15.07 -13.56
C LEU A 445 -32.29 14.10 -14.75
N VAL A 446 -31.75 12.90 -14.57
CA VAL A 446 -31.76 11.86 -15.60
C VAL A 446 -33.20 11.46 -15.93
N ALA A 447 -34.04 11.21 -14.93
CA ALA A 447 -35.44 10.87 -15.16
C ALA A 447 -36.21 11.99 -15.90
N TRP A 448 -35.94 13.24 -15.56
CA TRP A 448 -36.56 14.38 -16.23
C TRP A 448 -36.09 14.52 -17.68
N ARG A 449 -34.77 14.41 -17.91
CA ARG A 449 -34.16 14.52 -19.25
C ARG A 449 -34.59 13.40 -20.19
N GLU A 450 -34.68 12.17 -19.69
CA GLU A 450 -35.10 10.99 -20.46
C GLU A 450 -36.63 10.88 -20.59
N GLY A 451 -37.39 11.85 -20.08
CA GLY A 451 -38.86 11.88 -20.17
C GLY A 451 -39.57 10.86 -19.28
N LEU A 452 -38.86 10.19 -18.38
CA LEU A 452 -39.42 9.17 -17.47
C LEU A 452 -40.41 9.76 -16.45
N LEU A 453 -40.35 11.07 -16.21
CA LEU A 453 -41.31 11.77 -15.36
C LEU A 453 -42.65 12.06 -16.06
N GLY A 454 -42.73 11.91 -17.39
CA GLY A 454 -43.89 12.38 -18.17
C GLY A 454 -44.01 13.92 -18.24
N VAL A 455 -43.05 14.64 -17.65
CA VAL A 455 -42.98 16.11 -17.66
C VAL A 455 -41.88 16.54 -18.65
N PRO A 456 -42.16 17.48 -19.58
CA PRO A 456 -41.22 17.87 -20.61
C PRO A 456 -39.95 18.50 -20.01
N PHE A 457 -38.79 18.13 -20.56
CA PHE A 457 -37.49 18.71 -20.22
C PHE A 457 -37.32 20.06 -20.93
N THR A 458 -38.08 21.07 -20.49
CA THR A 458 -38.11 22.41 -21.09
C THR A 458 -38.09 23.53 -20.04
N VAL A 459 -38.31 24.78 -20.46
CA VAL A 459 -38.37 25.95 -19.59
C VAL A 459 -39.36 25.74 -18.46
N ALA A 460 -38.85 25.76 -17.23
CA ALA A 460 -39.63 25.48 -16.04
C ALA A 460 -39.21 26.40 -14.89
N ARG A 461 -40.19 26.82 -14.10
CA ARG A 461 -39.96 27.65 -12.92
C ARG A 461 -39.20 26.85 -11.87
N THR A 462 -38.15 27.43 -11.28
CA THR A 462 -37.28 26.73 -10.30
C THR A 462 -38.07 26.14 -9.13
N GLN A 463 -39.08 26.85 -8.63
CA GLN A 463 -39.94 26.35 -7.54
C GLN A 463 -40.76 25.13 -7.96
N ASP A 464 -41.33 25.14 -9.17
CA ASP A 464 -42.20 24.07 -9.64
C ASP A 464 -41.40 22.78 -9.90
N VAL A 465 -40.17 22.91 -10.39
CA VAL A 465 -39.22 21.78 -10.51
C VAL A 465 -38.81 21.24 -9.14
N HIS A 466 -38.64 22.11 -8.14
CA HIS A 466 -38.31 21.66 -6.78
C HIS A 466 -39.48 20.93 -6.11
N ASP A 467 -40.70 21.41 -6.27
CA ASP A 467 -41.89 20.74 -5.71
C ASP A 467 -42.13 19.39 -6.42
N LEU A 468 -41.95 19.31 -7.75
CA LEU A 468 -41.93 18.04 -8.49
C LEU A 468 -40.84 17.10 -7.97
N PHE A 469 -39.64 17.60 -7.68
CA PHE A 469 -38.56 16.81 -7.09
C PHE A 469 -38.92 16.29 -5.69
N LEU A 470 -39.57 17.08 -4.84
CA LEU A 470 -40.02 16.64 -3.51
C LEU A 470 -41.06 15.51 -3.61
N GLU A 471 -42.03 15.66 -4.52
CA GLU A 471 -43.04 14.62 -4.76
C GLU A 471 -42.39 13.35 -5.32
N TRP A 472 -41.49 13.48 -6.30
CA TRP A 472 -40.72 12.37 -6.85
C TRP A 472 -39.89 11.67 -5.78
N CYS A 473 -39.24 12.40 -4.88
CA CYS A 473 -38.51 11.83 -3.76
C CYS A 473 -39.42 11.04 -2.82
N SER A 474 -40.61 11.57 -2.53
CA SER A 474 -41.61 10.88 -1.70
C SER A 474 -42.08 9.56 -2.33
N LYS A 475 -42.44 9.57 -3.63
CA LYS A 475 -42.88 8.36 -4.35
C LYS A 475 -41.79 7.30 -4.46
N ASN A 476 -40.53 7.70 -4.68
CA ASN A 476 -39.41 6.78 -4.92
C ASN A 476 -38.59 6.45 -3.66
N ARG A 477 -38.94 7.01 -2.50
CA ARG A 477 -38.17 6.90 -1.24
C ARG A 477 -36.72 7.39 -1.36
N GLU A 478 -36.54 8.46 -2.11
CA GLU A 478 -35.25 9.12 -2.32
C GLU A 478 -35.04 10.26 -1.32
N HIS A 479 -33.79 10.61 -1.06
CA HIS A 479 -33.47 11.67 -0.09
C HIS A 479 -33.73 13.07 -0.67
N ALA A 480 -34.74 13.76 -0.11
CA ALA A 480 -35.05 15.15 -0.43
C ALA A 480 -33.98 16.13 0.07
N MET A 481 -33.94 17.33 -0.52
CA MET A 481 -33.07 18.43 -0.12
C MET A 481 -33.75 19.80 -0.27
N SER A 482 -33.17 20.83 0.35
CA SER A 482 -33.71 22.19 0.31
C SER A 482 -33.68 22.79 -1.11
N GLU A 483 -34.60 23.72 -1.39
CA GLU A 483 -34.70 24.40 -2.69
C GLU A 483 -33.37 25.05 -3.10
N THR A 484 -32.71 25.73 -2.18
CA THR A 484 -31.43 26.40 -2.44
C THR A 484 -30.36 25.39 -2.88
N LYS A 485 -30.24 24.27 -2.18
CA LYS A 485 -29.23 23.23 -2.47
C LYS A 485 -29.54 22.51 -3.78
N PHE A 486 -30.80 22.08 -3.96
CA PHE A 486 -31.28 21.48 -5.20
C PHE A 486 -31.03 22.39 -6.39
N SER A 487 -31.40 23.67 -6.26
CA SER A 487 -31.27 24.60 -7.37
C SER A 487 -29.84 24.90 -7.75
N LEU A 488 -28.92 25.01 -6.78
CA LEU A 488 -27.50 25.20 -7.05
C LEU A 488 -26.91 23.98 -7.76
N PHE A 489 -27.22 22.76 -7.29
CA PHE A 489 -26.74 21.54 -7.95
C PHE A 489 -27.29 21.38 -9.36
N LEU A 490 -28.60 21.52 -9.56
CA LEU A 490 -29.21 21.37 -10.88
C LEU A 490 -28.65 22.39 -11.87
N SER A 491 -28.37 23.61 -11.41
CA SER A 491 -27.79 24.66 -12.26
C SER A 491 -26.36 24.38 -12.76
N THR A 492 -25.67 23.39 -12.20
CA THR A 492 -24.36 22.94 -12.71
C THR A 492 -24.48 22.18 -14.04
N GLN A 493 -25.64 21.61 -14.33
CA GLN A 493 -25.89 20.80 -15.53
C GLN A 493 -27.04 21.33 -16.39
N VAL A 494 -27.91 22.17 -15.84
CA VAL A 494 -29.07 22.76 -16.54
C VAL A 494 -28.93 24.28 -16.52
N PRO A 495 -28.95 24.96 -17.68
CA PRO A 495 -28.89 26.42 -17.73
C PRO A 495 -30.00 27.05 -16.87
N LYS A 496 -29.67 28.13 -16.18
CA LYS A 496 -30.60 28.85 -15.30
C LYS A 496 -30.58 30.34 -15.65
N SER A 497 -31.72 31.01 -15.54
CA SER A 497 -31.82 32.45 -15.77
C SER A 497 -30.85 33.22 -14.86
N ALA A 498 -30.14 34.22 -15.40
CA ALA A 498 -29.18 35.01 -14.61
C ALA A 498 -29.86 35.94 -13.57
N GLN A 499 -31.10 36.34 -13.86
CA GLN A 499 -31.94 37.19 -13.02
C GLN A 499 -33.36 36.64 -12.94
N GLN A 500 -34.17 37.19 -12.02
CA GLN A 500 -35.58 36.85 -11.97
C GLN A 500 -36.29 37.40 -13.22
N LEU A 501 -36.99 36.53 -13.93
CA LEU A 501 -37.79 36.89 -15.08
C LEU A 501 -39.23 37.18 -14.64
N GLY A 502 -39.84 38.18 -15.28
CA GLY A 502 -41.24 38.51 -15.06
C GLY A 502 -42.14 37.55 -15.83
N TRP A 503 -43.16 37.00 -15.17
CA TRP A 503 -44.14 36.11 -15.81
C TRP A 503 -45.54 36.41 -15.29
N TYR A 504 -46.58 36.00 -16.02
CA TYR A 504 -47.98 36.17 -15.62
C TYR A 504 -48.56 34.85 -15.11
N ASP A 505 -49.14 34.86 -13.91
CA ASP A 505 -49.88 33.70 -13.40
C ASP A 505 -51.26 33.56 -14.06
N MET A 506 -51.99 32.49 -13.72
CA MET A 506 -53.31 32.18 -14.29
C MET A 506 -54.39 33.23 -13.97
N GLU A 507 -54.14 34.10 -12.98
CA GLU A 507 -55.00 35.24 -12.62
C GLU A 507 -54.51 36.56 -13.27
N GLU A 508 -53.64 36.46 -14.28
CA GLU A 508 -52.98 37.59 -14.96
C GLU A 508 -52.18 38.51 -14.03
N ARG A 509 -51.74 38.01 -12.87
CA ARG A 509 -50.89 38.77 -11.94
C ARG A 509 -49.44 38.59 -12.34
N ARG A 510 -48.74 39.72 -12.46
CA ARG A 510 -47.30 39.74 -12.76
C ARG A 510 -46.51 39.26 -11.53
N LYS A 511 -45.73 38.19 -11.70
CA LYS A 511 -44.81 37.62 -10.72
C LYS A 511 -43.38 37.66 -11.25
N ARG A 512 -42.41 37.41 -10.36
CA ARG A 512 -40.99 37.28 -10.71
C ARG A 512 -40.43 36.00 -10.12
N SER A 513 -39.70 35.24 -10.93
CA SER A 513 -39.11 33.96 -10.50
C SER A 513 -37.87 33.61 -11.31
N MET A 514 -37.08 32.67 -10.79
CA MET A 514 -35.97 32.08 -11.53
C MET A 514 -36.50 30.89 -12.35
N PHE A 515 -35.87 30.64 -13.49
CA PHE A 515 -36.23 29.58 -14.42
C PHE A 515 -35.04 28.70 -14.73
N PHE A 516 -35.28 27.39 -14.80
CA PHE A 516 -34.40 26.47 -15.51
C PHE A 516 -34.76 26.52 -16.99
N LEU A 517 -33.74 26.49 -17.83
CA LEU A 517 -33.82 26.61 -19.29
C LEU A 517 -33.15 25.40 -19.96
N PRO A 518 -33.54 24.14 -19.65
CA PRO A 518 -33.14 23.01 -20.47
C PRO A 518 -33.83 23.13 -21.83
N ASP A 519 -33.08 22.98 -22.92
CA ASP A 519 -33.58 22.95 -24.30
C ASP A 519 -34.77 23.91 -24.56
N PRO A 520 -34.57 25.24 -24.40
CA PRO A 520 -35.65 26.19 -24.59
C PRO A 520 -36.15 26.13 -26.04
N PRO A 521 -37.47 26.20 -26.28
CA PRO A 521 -38.00 26.32 -27.63
C PRO A 521 -37.32 27.49 -28.36
N GLY A 522 -36.87 27.26 -29.59
CA GLY A 522 -36.05 28.24 -30.33
C GLY A 522 -36.75 29.58 -30.62
N ASP A 523 -38.07 29.63 -30.46
CA ASP A 523 -38.95 30.78 -30.62
C ASP A 523 -39.32 31.46 -29.28
N LEU A 524 -38.88 30.94 -28.14
CA LEU A 524 -39.24 31.47 -26.83
C LEU A 524 -38.44 32.75 -26.48
N ASP A 525 -39.12 33.89 -26.51
CA ASP A 525 -38.59 35.14 -25.97
C ASP A 525 -38.68 35.17 -24.44
N LEU A 526 -37.54 35.11 -23.75
CA LEU A 526 -37.44 35.17 -22.29
C LEU A 526 -37.86 36.53 -21.69
N SER A 527 -38.06 37.56 -22.52
CA SER A 527 -38.60 38.86 -22.11
C SER A 527 -40.14 38.90 -22.13
N ASP A 528 -40.78 37.96 -22.85
CA ASP A 528 -42.24 37.84 -22.90
C ASP A 528 -42.77 37.08 -21.67
N GLY A 529 -43.24 37.84 -20.69
CA GLY A 529 -43.83 37.27 -19.48
C GLY A 529 -45.10 36.45 -19.70
N LYS A 530 -45.84 36.65 -20.80
CA LYS A 530 -47.00 35.82 -21.13
C LYS A 530 -46.58 34.47 -21.68
N ALA A 531 -45.56 34.44 -22.56
CA ALA A 531 -44.98 33.20 -23.05
C ALA A 531 -44.38 32.37 -21.90
N LEU A 532 -43.66 33.00 -20.96
CA LEU A 532 -43.18 32.32 -19.75
C LEU A 532 -44.33 31.81 -18.86
N GLY A 533 -45.41 32.58 -18.73
CA GLY A 533 -46.62 32.13 -18.02
C GLY A 533 -47.26 30.90 -18.67
N ALA A 534 -47.33 30.86 -20.00
CA ALA A 534 -47.82 29.72 -20.75
C ALA A 534 -46.91 28.48 -20.59
N ALA A 535 -45.58 28.66 -20.58
CA ALA A 535 -44.63 27.58 -20.32
C ALA A 535 -44.79 27.00 -18.90
N VAL A 536 -44.97 27.86 -17.88
CA VAL A 536 -45.26 27.42 -16.51
C VAL A 536 -46.56 26.64 -16.43
N LYS A 537 -47.61 27.09 -17.12
CA LYS A 537 -48.88 26.38 -17.21
C LYS A 537 -48.69 25.00 -17.85
N ALA A 538 -48.04 24.94 -19.01
CA ALA A 538 -47.79 23.71 -19.74
C ALA A 538 -46.99 22.69 -18.91
N PHE A 539 -45.98 23.13 -18.15
CA PHE A 539 -45.22 22.27 -17.24
C PHE A 539 -46.13 21.64 -16.18
N ARG A 540 -47.01 22.42 -15.55
CA ARG A 540 -47.94 21.95 -14.52
C ARG A 540 -49.02 21.04 -15.07
N ASP A 541 -49.54 21.36 -16.25
CA ASP A 541 -50.53 20.54 -16.94
C ASP A 541 -49.94 19.17 -17.30
N ALA A 542 -48.72 19.14 -17.86
CA ALA A 542 -48.00 17.90 -18.14
C ALA A 542 -47.69 17.11 -16.85
N ALA A 543 -47.35 17.79 -15.75
CA ALA A 543 -47.18 17.13 -14.46
C ALA A 543 -48.49 16.49 -13.98
N PHE A 544 -49.62 17.18 -14.11
CA PHE A 544 -50.92 16.63 -13.76
C PHE A 544 -51.31 15.43 -14.65
N GLU A 545 -51.07 15.52 -15.97
CA GLU A 545 -51.30 14.43 -16.92
C GLU A 545 -50.42 13.19 -16.66
N ALA A 546 -49.25 13.39 -16.06
CA ALA A 546 -48.33 12.33 -15.64
C ALA A 546 -48.55 11.86 -14.19
N ASP A 547 -49.75 12.06 -13.63
CA ASP A 547 -50.17 11.64 -12.28
C ASP A 547 -49.34 12.25 -11.13
N TRP A 548 -48.74 13.43 -11.34
CA TRP A 548 -48.20 14.26 -10.26
C TRP A 548 -49.30 15.16 -9.68
N ASN A 549 -49.09 15.69 -8.48
CA ASN A 549 -50.07 16.54 -7.79
C ASN A 549 -49.64 18.01 -7.68
N PRO A 550 -49.70 18.81 -8.77
CA PRO A 550 -49.45 20.25 -8.72
C PRO A 550 -50.31 21.04 -7.74
N LEU A 551 -51.51 20.54 -7.37
CA LEU A 551 -52.37 21.21 -6.37
C LEU A 551 -51.81 21.10 -4.95
N GLY A 552 -51.07 20.03 -4.67
CA GLY A 552 -50.40 19.80 -3.39
C GLY A 552 -49.04 20.49 -3.27
N TRP A 553 -48.56 21.14 -4.33
CA TRP A 553 -47.27 21.83 -4.33
C TRP A 553 -47.38 23.20 -3.64
N ASP A 554 -46.67 23.37 -2.53
CA ASP A 554 -46.70 24.58 -1.69
C ASP A 554 -46.49 25.89 -2.47
N LYS A 555 -45.70 25.83 -3.56
CA LYS A 555 -45.29 27.00 -4.35
C LYS A 555 -46.09 27.13 -5.65
N CYS A 556 -47.01 26.22 -5.92
CA CYS A 556 -47.93 26.20 -7.06
C CYS A 556 -49.28 26.87 -6.75
N LYS A 557 -49.26 28.07 -6.16
CA LYS A 557 -50.49 28.79 -5.80
C LYS A 557 -51.19 29.38 -7.03
N GLY A 558 -52.49 29.14 -7.16
CA GLY A 558 -53.36 29.71 -8.20
C GLY A 558 -53.35 28.97 -9.53
N TRP A 559 -52.83 27.74 -9.60
CA TRP A 559 -53.02 26.87 -10.77
C TRP A 559 -54.42 26.25 -10.75
N MET A 560 -55.09 26.23 -11.90
CA MET A 560 -56.39 25.58 -12.08
C MET A 560 -56.21 24.33 -12.93
N LYS A 561 -56.76 23.21 -12.46
CA LYS A 561 -56.72 21.93 -13.17
C LYS A 561 -57.31 22.07 -14.58
N PRO A 562 -56.66 21.52 -15.63
CA PRO A 562 -57.24 21.47 -16.97
C PRO A 562 -58.63 20.82 -16.90
N MET A 563 -59.65 21.46 -17.47
CA MET A 563 -61.02 20.93 -17.47
C MET A 563 -61.08 19.63 -18.28
N GLY A 564 -61.09 18.49 -17.58
CA GLY A 564 -61.04 17.16 -18.19
C GLY A 564 -61.16 16.02 -17.18
N GLY A 565 -62.10 16.09 -16.24
CA GLY A 565 -62.44 14.99 -15.33
C GLY A 565 -63.74 15.29 -14.57
N SER A 566 -64.69 14.36 -14.63
CA SER A 566 -66.01 14.44 -13.98
C SER A 566 -65.88 14.76 -12.47
N PRO A 567 -66.78 15.59 -11.89
CA PRO A 567 -66.79 15.93 -10.46
C PRO A 567 -67.35 14.78 -9.59
N THR A 568 -66.91 13.55 -9.84
CA THR A 568 -67.40 12.35 -9.13
C THR A 568 -66.30 11.50 -8.50
N ASP A 569 -65.03 11.93 -8.55
CA ASP A 569 -63.92 11.27 -7.86
C ASP A 569 -63.20 12.24 -6.90
N ASP A 570 -63.96 12.84 -5.98
CA ASP A 570 -63.45 13.44 -4.73
C ASP A 570 -63.94 12.64 -3.52
#